data_AF-A0A9W8VQG2-F1
#
_entry.id   AF-A0A9W8VQG2-F1
#
_cell.length_a   1.000
_cell.length_b   1.000
_cell.length_c   1.000
_cell.angle_alpha   90.00
_cell.angle_beta   90.00
_cell.angle_gamma   90.00
#
_symmetry.space_group_name_H-M   'P 1'
#
loop_
_entity.id
_entity.type
_entity.pdbx_description
1 polymer ?
#
loop_
_entity_poly.entity_id
_entity_poly.type
_entity_poly.pdbx_seq_one_letter_code
_entity_poly.pdbx_strand_id
1 'polypeptide(L)'
;MSVARPARNLLGRCLASSRNISVTVPCSQFHSSAPRSKRKSRFRNVTAQELGLIKESGEFTPKMNKYKEESFAEYTKEQQDALNRHYSAQQLEAIELGEKAVSPEDLIIQGRLRDDPYKPDYIEDYSVLDPRYDIKPEIEGTPREVHWPDQNQWIDEYGERMMKITDKKTSDQLTRAMVRALRRVKESQGEDLIDLTEEELKDIEKDPELAKRYIIAEDGPEPDANASGPEFMSRAQAIKLDEAVDEAWKAELDKIVGFGSQGEVEPTNLELIQDGPAGVDRTYTAEAPDLGKVPGVKGLYKHAVDPEDQGQDDSGKYQEIKRLTGMTLKDIRSLLTKGLVTRWVSNQTRLGKVRSTSVVAIAGNGNGRLGLGMAKSTEPGVAEETAQMLAIRNMKPVRRYENRTIYGNVSAKISGTVVELMARPPGFGLRCPHRIFEMCRAAGIHDIAARMPRSKNPMNSVKAAYQALTHQPDPEQIAIGRGKKLVDVRKVYYGGAVY
;
A
#
# COMPACT_ATOMS: atom_id res chain seq x y z
N MET A 1 -63.96 -24.58 10.95
CA MET A 1 -64.53 -23.48 10.14
C MET A 1 -63.42 -22.94 9.25
N SER A 2 -63.56 -22.63 7.96
CA SER A 2 -64.59 -22.91 6.93
C SER A 2 -64.01 -22.42 5.58
N VAL A 3 -64.19 -23.02 4.40
CA VAL A 3 -64.95 -24.21 3.94
C VAL A 3 -64.03 -25.07 3.04
N ALA A 4 -64.40 -26.32 2.73
CA ALA A 4 -63.68 -27.16 1.74
C ALA A 4 -64.65 -27.93 0.80
N ARG A 5 -64.13 -28.36 -0.35
CA ARG A 5 -64.68 -29.36 -1.31
C ARG A 5 -65.76 -28.85 -2.33
N PRO A 6 -66.19 -29.66 -3.35
CA PRO A 6 -65.44 -29.85 -4.60
C PRO A 6 -66.39 -29.97 -5.86
N ALA A 7 -66.00 -30.82 -6.82
CA ALA A 7 -66.73 -31.36 -7.99
C ALA A 7 -66.66 -30.48 -9.28
N ARG A 8 -66.10 -30.94 -10.40
CA ARG A 8 -66.32 -32.14 -11.27
C ARG A 8 -67.52 -32.03 -12.23
N ASN A 9 -67.16 -31.86 -13.50
CA ASN A 9 -67.72 -32.43 -14.73
C ASN A 9 -69.22 -32.31 -15.04
N LEU A 10 -69.49 -31.75 -16.21
CA LEU A 10 -70.62 -32.11 -17.06
C LEU A 10 -70.14 -32.32 -18.50
N LEU A 11 -70.60 -33.41 -19.13
CA LEU A 11 -70.60 -33.70 -20.58
C LEU A 11 -69.21 -33.85 -21.26
N GLY A 12 -68.80 -35.00 -21.82
CA GLY A 12 -69.43 -36.31 -21.90
C GLY A 12 -70.16 -36.61 -23.22
N ARG A 13 -69.44 -37.02 -24.27
CA ARG A 13 -69.74 -38.18 -25.18
C ARG A 13 -68.77 -38.30 -26.37
N CYS A 14 -68.06 -39.43 -26.40
CA CYS A 14 -67.83 -40.42 -27.49
C CYS A 14 -68.35 -40.13 -28.92
N LEU A 15 -67.80 -40.67 -30.04
CA LEU A 15 -66.63 -41.53 -30.33
C LEU A 15 -66.42 -41.65 -31.87
N ALA A 16 -65.26 -42.21 -32.29
CA ALA A 16 -64.90 -42.69 -33.64
C ALA A 16 -64.63 -41.61 -34.74
N SER A 17 -63.74 -41.82 -35.74
CA SER A 17 -63.06 -43.05 -36.20
C SER A 17 -61.62 -42.82 -36.75
N SER A 18 -60.74 -43.79 -36.48
CA SER A 18 -59.49 -44.21 -37.17
C SER A 18 -58.58 -43.20 -37.92
N ARG A 19 -57.29 -43.17 -37.52
CA ARG A 19 -56.19 -43.86 -38.24
C ARG A 19 -54.92 -43.94 -37.38
N ASN A 20 -54.01 -44.84 -37.75
CA ASN A 20 -52.95 -45.35 -36.87
C ASN A 20 -51.86 -44.34 -36.51
N ILE A 21 -51.40 -44.43 -35.27
CA ILE A 21 -50.32 -43.63 -34.68
C ILE A 21 -48.97 -44.31 -34.96
N SER A 22 -48.06 -43.62 -35.65
CA SER A 22 -46.63 -43.83 -35.49
C SER A 22 -46.15 -42.99 -34.30
N VAL A 23 -45.62 -43.62 -33.25
CA VAL A 23 -45.21 -42.93 -32.02
C VAL A 23 -43.90 -42.17 -32.26
N THR A 24 -43.99 -40.86 -32.48
CA THR A 24 -42.84 -39.95 -32.32
C THR A 24 -42.78 -39.48 -30.87
N VAL A 25 -41.73 -39.88 -30.15
CA VAL A 25 -41.46 -39.38 -28.80
C VAL A 25 -41.17 -37.87 -28.89
N PRO A 26 -41.94 -37.00 -28.21
CA PRO A 26 -41.64 -35.57 -28.18
C PRO A 26 -40.44 -35.33 -27.26
N CYS A 27 -39.25 -35.23 -27.85
CA CYS A 27 -38.08 -34.76 -27.13
C CYS A 27 -38.30 -33.29 -26.75
N SER A 28 -38.37 -32.98 -25.44
CA SER A 28 -38.64 -31.61 -25.00
C SER A 28 -37.46 -30.70 -25.29
N GLN A 29 -37.67 -29.65 -26.06
CA GLN A 29 -36.68 -28.61 -26.26
C GLN A 29 -36.45 -27.88 -24.94
N PHE A 30 -35.23 -27.98 -24.39
CA PHE A 30 -34.81 -27.31 -23.15
C PHE A 30 -34.71 -25.77 -23.26
N HIS A 31 -35.16 -25.18 -24.36
CA HIS A 31 -35.05 -23.75 -24.64
C HIS A 31 -36.43 -23.19 -25.00
N SER A 32 -36.86 -22.12 -24.33
CA SER A 32 -38.20 -21.53 -24.44
C SER A 32 -38.44 -20.64 -25.67
N SER A 33 -37.45 -20.54 -26.57
CA SER A 33 -37.54 -19.72 -27.78
C SER A 33 -38.15 -20.49 -28.94
N ALA A 34 -39.21 -19.95 -29.56
CA ALA A 34 -39.79 -20.52 -30.78
C ALA A 34 -38.76 -20.68 -31.91
N PRO A 35 -38.80 -21.77 -32.70
CA PRO A 35 -37.85 -22.01 -33.77
C PRO A 35 -37.93 -20.92 -34.84
N ARG A 36 -36.88 -20.09 -34.93
CA ARG A 36 -36.76 -19.06 -35.97
C ARG A 36 -36.49 -19.72 -37.32
N SER A 37 -37.20 -19.27 -38.36
CA SER A 37 -36.88 -19.65 -39.73
C SER A 37 -35.45 -19.20 -40.10
N LYS A 38 -34.74 -20.01 -40.92
CA LYS A 38 -33.38 -19.72 -41.38
C LYS A 38 -33.36 -18.40 -42.18
N ARG A 39 -33.06 -17.28 -41.51
CA ARG A 39 -32.83 -16.00 -42.19
C ARG A 39 -31.53 -16.09 -42.99
N LYS A 40 -31.59 -15.81 -44.29
CA LYS A 40 -30.37 -15.54 -45.07
C LYS A 40 -29.66 -14.31 -44.50
N SER A 41 -28.33 -14.35 -44.49
CA SER A 41 -27.47 -13.26 -44.04
C SER A 41 -27.74 -11.97 -44.83
N ARG A 42 -27.52 -10.81 -44.19
CA ARG A 42 -27.58 -9.49 -44.84
C ARG A 42 -26.32 -9.18 -45.67
N PHE A 43 -25.25 -9.96 -45.49
CA PHE A 43 -24.00 -9.84 -46.23
C PHE A 43 -23.99 -10.80 -47.43
N ARG A 44 -23.30 -10.45 -48.53
CA ARG A 44 -22.97 -11.42 -49.58
C ARG A 44 -22.04 -12.47 -48.98
N ASN A 45 -22.58 -13.66 -48.75
CA ASN A 45 -21.82 -14.84 -48.38
C ASN A 45 -21.11 -15.38 -49.63
N VAL A 46 -20.05 -14.69 -50.06
CA VAL A 46 -19.12 -15.23 -51.07
C VAL A 46 -18.62 -16.56 -50.53
N THR A 47 -18.90 -17.65 -51.24
CA THR A 47 -18.52 -18.99 -50.78
C THR A 47 -17.02 -19.19 -50.97
N ALA A 48 -16.39 -20.06 -50.19
CA ALA A 48 -14.98 -20.40 -50.37
C ALA A 48 -14.69 -21.00 -51.78
N GLN A 49 -15.72 -21.52 -52.45
CA GLN A 49 -15.70 -21.92 -53.87
C GLN A 49 -15.62 -20.70 -54.81
N GLU A 50 -16.42 -19.65 -54.59
CA GLU A 50 -16.34 -18.38 -55.35
C GLU A 50 -15.01 -17.64 -55.17
N LEU A 51 -14.32 -17.85 -54.04
CA LEU A 51 -12.96 -17.35 -53.79
C LEU A 51 -11.84 -18.26 -54.37
N GLY A 52 -12.18 -19.40 -54.99
CA GLY A 52 -11.21 -20.35 -55.55
C GLY A 52 -10.37 -21.10 -54.52
N LEU A 53 -10.83 -21.20 -53.27
CA LEU A 53 -10.11 -21.86 -52.17
C LEU A 53 -10.37 -23.37 -52.13
N ILE A 54 -11.59 -23.78 -52.51
CA ILE A 54 -12.11 -25.16 -52.49
C ILE A 54 -12.55 -25.57 -53.90
N LYS A 55 -12.30 -26.82 -54.30
CA LYS A 55 -12.79 -27.45 -55.54
C LYS A 55 -14.30 -27.72 -55.47
N GLU A 56 -14.92 -28.01 -56.61
CA GLU A 56 -16.33 -28.43 -56.68
C GLU A 56 -16.62 -29.74 -55.90
N SER A 57 -15.61 -30.59 -55.70
CA SER A 57 -15.69 -31.81 -54.88
C SER A 57 -15.72 -31.57 -53.37
N GLY A 58 -15.51 -30.33 -52.91
CA GLY A 58 -15.39 -30.00 -51.48
C GLY A 58 -13.96 -30.10 -50.92
N GLU A 59 -13.00 -30.62 -51.69
CA GLU A 59 -11.59 -30.65 -51.31
C GLU A 59 -10.92 -29.28 -51.45
N PHE A 60 -9.99 -28.95 -50.56
CA PHE A 60 -9.11 -27.79 -50.73
C PHE A 60 -8.28 -27.85 -52.02
N THR A 61 -7.95 -26.67 -52.55
CA THR A 61 -6.93 -26.55 -53.59
C THR A 61 -5.54 -26.87 -53.05
N PRO A 62 -4.58 -27.33 -53.88
CA PRO A 62 -3.21 -27.62 -53.42
C PRO A 62 -2.53 -26.42 -52.73
N LYS A 63 -2.89 -25.20 -53.13
CA LYS A 63 -2.45 -23.96 -52.50
C LYS A 63 -2.98 -23.79 -51.06
N MET A 64 -4.20 -24.23 -50.78
CA MET A 64 -4.78 -24.19 -49.43
C MET A 64 -4.28 -25.33 -48.54
N ASN A 65 -4.01 -26.52 -49.08
CA ASN A 65 -3.32 -27.58 -48.32
C ASN A 65 -1.93 -27.12 -47.89
N LYS A 66 -1.16 -26.52 -48.80
CA LYS A 66 0.12 -25.90 -48.46
C LYS A 66 -0.02 -24.79 -47.41
N TYR A 67 -1.05 -23.94 -47.51
CA TYR A 67 -1.31 -22.90 -46.50
C TYR A 67 -1.70 -23.49 -45.12
N LYS A 68 -2.44 -24.60 -45.09
CA LYS A 68 -2.76 -25.39 -43.89
C LYS A 68 -1.48 -25.90 -43.23
N GLU A 69 -0.61 -26.55 -44.00
CA GLU A 69 0.69 -27.05 -43.55
C GLU A 69 1.63 -25.94 -43.06
N GLU A 70 1.65 -24.77 -43.72
CA GLU A 70 2.53 -23.65 -43.35
C GLU A 70 2.00 -22.82 -42.17
N SER A 71 0.68 -22.72 -41.97
CA SER A 71 0.07 -21.81 -40.96
C SER A 71 -0.51 -22.52 -39.73
N PHE A 72 -0.85 -23.80 -39.86
CA PHE A 72 -1.52 -24.61 -38.83
C PHE A 72 -0.91 -26.03 -38.80
N ALA A 73 0.42 -26.09 -38.72
CA ALA A 73 1.14 -27.35 -38.55
C ALA A 73 0.78 -28.02 -37.21
N GLU A 74 0.69 -29.34 -37.21
CA GLU A 74 0.55 -30.16 -36.00
C GLU A 74 1.84 -30.08 -35.15
N TYR A 75 1.71 -30.21 -33.82
CA TYR A 75 2.88 -30.20 -32.95
C TYR A 75 3.81 -31.38 -33.23
N THR A 76 5.10 -31.08 -33.31
CA THR A 76 6.17 -32.09 -33.33
C THR A 76 6.29 -32.78 -31.96
N LYS A 77 6.84 -33.99 -31.94
CA LYS A 77 7.08 -34.74 -30.68
C LYS A 77 7.92 -33.95 -29.68
N GLU A 78 8.95 -33.24 -30.15
CA GLU A 78 9.79 -32.39 -29.31
C GLU A 78 9.00 -31.24 -28.66
N GLN A 79 8.00 -30.68 -29.35
CA GLN A 79 7.10 -29.67 -28.81
C GLN A 79 6.11 -30.27 -27.81
N GLN A 80 5.61 -31.48 -28.06
CA GLN A 80 4.77 -32.22 -27.10
C GLN A 80 5.56 -32.54 -25.82
N ASP A 81 6.81 -32.99 -25.94
CA ASP A 81 7.71 -33.23 -24.80
C ASP A 81 8.04 -31.94 -24.03
N ALA A 82 8.11 -30.79 -24.71
CA ALA A 82 8.25 -29.49 -24.07
C ALA A 82 6.98 -29.07 -23.30
N LEU A 83 5.79 -29.27 -23.88
CA LEU A 83 4.51 -29.02 -23.21
C LEU A 83 4.35 -29.92 -21.96
N ASN A 84 4.74 -31.20 -22.07
CA ASN A 84 4.71 -32.18 -20.97
C ASN A 84 5.55 -31.77 -19.74
N ARG A 85 6.56 -30.90 -19.92
CA ARG A 85 7.40 -30.38 -18.83
C ARG A 85 6.80 -29.14 -18.15
N HIS A 86 5.88 -28.43 -18.81
CA HIS A 86 5.33 -27.17 -18.34
C HIS A 86 3.90 -27.29 -17.81
N TYR A 87 3.08 -28.16 -18.39
CA TYR A 87 1.66 -28.31 -18.04
C TYR A 87 1.38 -29.60 -17.27
N SER A 88 0.36 -29.57 -16.42
CA SER A 88 -0.14 -30.75 -15.73
C SER A 88 -0.86 -31.71 -16.68
N ALA A 89 -0.96 -32.99 -16.31
CA ALA A 89 -1.66 -34.02 -17.09
C ALA A 89 -3.09 -33.62 -17.51
N GLN A 90 -3.84 -32.95 -16.62
CA GLN A 90 -5.21 -32.48 -16.91
C GLN A 90 -5.23 -31.32 -17.93
N GLN A 91 -4.24 -30.44 -17.89
CA GLN A 91 -4.10 -29.35 -18.87
C GLN A 91 -3.68 -29.89 -20.24
N LEU A 92 -2.79 -30.89 -20.27
CA LEU A 92 -2.37 -31.58 -21.50
C LEU A 92 -3.54 -32.30 -22.17
N GLU A 93 -4.37 -33.01 -21.40
CA GLU A 93 -5.61 -33.62 -21.90
C GLU A 93 -6.56 -32.57 -22.52
N ALA A 94 -6.69 -31.40 -21.89
CA ALA A 94 -7.49 -30.30 -22.43
C ALA A 94 -6.92 -29.71 -23.74
N ILE A 95 -5.58 -29.60 -23.86
CA ILE A 95 -4.90 -29.17 -25.09
C ILE A 95 -5.15 -30.18 -26.22
N GLU A 96 -4.92 -31.47 -25.97
CA GLU A 96 -5.17 -32.54 -26.94
C GLU A 96 -6.63 -32.58 -27.42
N LEU A 97 -7.59 -32.41 -26.50
CA LEU A 97 -9.01 -32.34 -26.84
C LEU A 97 -9.34 -31.08 -27.64
N GLY A 98 -8.68 -29.95 -27.35
CA GLY A 98 -8.80 -28.71 -28.11
C GLY A 98 -8.35 -28.87 -29.57
N GLU A 99 -7.18 -29.47 -29.80
CA GLU A 99 -6.65 -29.78 -31.14
C GLU A 99 -7.56 -30.75 -31.91
N LYS A 100 -8.04 -31.81 -31.25
CA LYS A 100 -8.97 -32.78 -31.86
C LYS A 100 -10.33 -32.17 -32.19
N ALA A 101 -10.76 -31.12 -31.48
CA ALA A 101 -12.04 -30.46 -31.68
C ALA A 101 -12.01 -29.31 -32.70
N VAL A 102 -10.89 -28.56 -32.80
CA VAL A 102 -10.77 -27.38 -33.67
C VAL A 102 -10.05 -27.75 -34.96
N SER A 103 -10.82 -27.97 -36.04
CA SER A 103 -10.21 -28.30 -37.33
C SER A 103 -9.45 -27.09 -37.92
N PRO A 104 -8.21 -27.26 -38.44
CA PRO A 104 -7.53 -26.20 -39.19
C PRO A 104 -8.29 -25.76 -40.45
N GLU A 105 -9.15 -26.64 -40.96
CA GLU A 105 -9.96 -26.42 -42.16
C GLU A 105 -11.04 -25.34 -41.92
N ASP A 106 -11.69 -25.38 -40.75
CA ASP A 106 -12.60 -24.33 -40.30
C ASP A 106 -11.88 -22.99 -40.11
N LEU A 107 -10.67 -23.00 -39.53
CA LEU A 107 -9.87 -21.79 -39.34
C LEU A 107 -9.50 -21.12 -40.68
N ILE A 108 -9.24 -21.90 -41.73
CA ILE A 108 -8.96 -21.37 -43.09
C ILE A 108 -10.23 -20.85 -43.78
N ILE A 109 -11.36 -21.54 -43.65
CA ILE A 109 -12.61 -21.21 -44.38
C ILE A 109 -13.35 -20.03 -43.74
N GLN A 110 -13.43 -20.00 -42.41
CA GLN A 110 -14.27 -19.08 -41.66
C GLN A 110 -13.57 -18.36 -40.50
N GLY A 111 -12.32 -18.70 -40.19
CA GLY A 111 -11.52 -18.00 -39.18
C GLY A 111 -11.34 -16.51 -39.50
N ARG A 112 -11.42 -15.69 -38.46
CA ARG A 112 -11.28 -14.23 -38.53
C ARG A 112 -10.59 -13.74 -37.26
N LEU A 113 -9.86 -12.63 -37.38
CA LEU A 113 -9.39 -11.93 -36.19
C LEU A 113 -10.59 -11.43 -35.38
N ARG A 114 -10.47 -11.57 -34.07
CA ARG A 114 -11.46 -11.13 -33.09
C ARG A 114 -11.22 -9.64 -32.78
N ASP A 115 -12.24 -8.81 -32.99
CA ASP A 115 -12.20 -7.34 -32.88
C ASP A 115 -13.40 -6.77 -32.06
N ASP A 116 -14.03 -7.59 -31.21
CA ASP A 116 -15.11 -7.16 -30.31
C ASP A 116 -14.55 -6.58 -28.98
N PRO A 117 -15.28 -5.71 -28.27
CA PRO A 117 -14.81 -5.08 -27.03
C PRO A 117 -14.68 -6.03 -25.83
N TYR A 118 -14.97 -7.33 -25.99
CA TYR A 118 -14.79 -8.36 -24.96
C TYR A 118 -13.59 -9.29 -25.23
N LYS A 119 -12.76 -8.95 -26.21
CA LYS A 119 -11.46 -9.59 -26.43
C LYS A 119 -10.48 -9.11 -25.34
N PRO A 120 -9.68 -10.01 -24.74
CA PRO A 120 -8.56 -9.61 -23.90
C PRO A 120 -7.54 -8.78 -24.69
N ASP A 121 -7.08 -7.66 -24.11
CA ASP A 121 -6.01 -6.81 -24.67
C ASP A 121 -4.60 -7.42 -24.55
N TYR A 122 -4.50 -8.60 -23.95
CA TYR A 122 -3.28 -9.34 -23.66
C TYR A 122 -3.43 -10.82 -24.07
N ILE A 123 -2.33 -11.57 -24.05
CA ILE A 123 -2.30 -13.02 -24.31
C ILE A 123 -1.78 -13.70 -23.05
N GLU A 124 -2.52 -14.68 -22.57
CA GLU A 124 -2.24 -15.46 -21.35
C GLU A 124 -2.83 -16.86 -21.53
N ASP A 125 -2.28 -17.87 -20.83
CA ASP A 125 -2.74 -19.26 -20.91
C ASP A 125 -3.77 -19.62 -19.83
N TYR A 126 -4.00 -18.72 -18.87
CA TYR A 126 -4.90 -18.86 -17.72
C TYR A 126 -4.66 -20.14 -16.89
N SER A 127 -3.42 -20.64 -16.89
CA SER A 127 -3.02 -21.88 -16.22
C SER A 127 -2.84 -21.75 -14.71
N VAL A 128 -2.55 -20.54 -14.23
CA VAL A 128 -2.33 -20.17 -12.82
C VAL A 128 -3.14 -18.91 -12.52
N LEU A 129 -3.81 -18.88 -11.36
CA LEU A 129 -4.56 -17.71 -10.91
C LEU A 129 -3.61 -16.58 -10.46
N ASP A 130 -3.69 -15.40 -11.06
CA ASP A 130 -3.00 -14.20 -10.56
C ASP A 130 -3.78 -13.62 -9.36
N PRO A 131 -3.20 -13.58 -8.14
CA PRO A 131 -3.87 -13.03 -6.95
C PRO A 131 -4.32 -11.57 -7.06
N ARG A 132 -3.93 -10.83 -8.11
CA ARG A 132 -4.31 -9.44 -8.33
C ARG A 132 -5.54 -9.26 -9.22
N TYR A 133 -5.74 -10.16 -10.19
CA TYR A 133 -6.73 -10.00 -11.25
C TYR A 133 -7.83 -11.06 -11.18
N ASP A 134 -7.51 -12.26 -10.71
CA ASP A 134 -8.45 -13.36 -10.61
C ASP A 134 -9.21 -13.39 -9.29
N ILE A 135 -10.34 -14.10 -9.31
CA ILE A 135 -11.16 -14.35 -8.13
C ILE A 135 -10.44 -15.34 -7.21
N LYS A 136 -10.42 -15.06 -5.90
CA LYS A 136 -9.82 -15.97 -4.90
C LYS A 136 -10.51 -17.34 -4.98
N PRO A 137 -9.75 -18.45 -5.01
CA PRO A 137 -10.34 -19.79 -5.15
C PRO A 137 -11.20 -20.15 -3.94
N GLU A 138 -12.34 -20.79 -4.19
CA GLU A 138 -13.17 -21.39 -3.15
C GLU A 138 -12.50 -22.66 -2.63
N ILE A 139 -12.20 -22.67 -1.33
CA ILE A 139 -11.61 -23.81 -0.63
C ILE A 139 -12.77 -24.53 0.08
N GLU A 140 -13.08 -25.76 -0.34
CA GLU A 140 -14.12 -26.59 0.28
C GLU A 140 -13.73 -26.91 1.74
N GLY A 141 -14.44 -26.27 2.68
CA GLY A 141 -14.27 -26.50 4.12
C GLY A 141 -15.43 -27.30 4.70
N THR A 142 -15.14 -28.20 5.64
CA THR A 142 -16.21 -28.85 6.43
C THR A 142 -16.85 -27.81 7.36
N PRO A 143 -18.19 -27.70 7.43
CA PRO A 143 -18.85 -26.83 8.39
C PRO A 143 -18.47 -27.23 9.82
N ARG A 144 -17.95 -26.27 10.59
CA ARG A 144 -17.63 -26.44 12.02
C ARG A 144 -18.53 -25.53 12.84
N GLU A 145 -18.95 -25.98 14.01
CA GLU A 145 -19.57 -25.12 15.00
C GLU A 145 -18.53 -24.09 15.49
N VAL A 146 -18.87 -22.80 15.41
CA VAL A 146 -17.95 -21.73 15.77
C VAL A 146 -18.01 -21.52 17.29
N HIS A 147 -16.98 -21.98 17.99
CA HIS A 147 -16.74 -21.70 19.40
C HIS A 147 -15.56 -20.74 19.54
N TRP A 148 -15.68 -19.73 20.39
CA TRP A 148 -14.56 -18.87 20.77
C TRP A 148 -13.90 -19.48 22.00
N PRO A 149 -12.62 -19.89 21.96
CA PRO A 149 -11.98 -20.58 23.07
C PRO A 149 -11.96 -19.70 24.32
N ASP A 150 -12.25 -20.32 25.47
CA ASP A 150 -12.08 -19.68 26.78
C ASP A 150 -10.59 -19.46 27.08
N GLN A 151 -10.24 -18.58 28.02
CA GLN A 151 -8.86 -18.15 28.26
C GLN A 151 -7.89 -19.33 28.48
N ASN A 152 -8.31 -20.38 29.19
CA ASN A 152 -7.49 -21.57 29.41
C ASN A 152 -7.33 -22.39 28.12
N GLN A 153 -8.42 -22.62 27.37
CA GLN A 153 -8.39 -23.32 26.08
C GLN A 153 -7.48 -22.61 25.08
N TRP A 154 -7.53 -21.28 25.04
CA TRP A 154 -6.66 -20.46 24.21
C TRP A 154 -5.18 -20.57 24.60
N ILE A 155 -4.86 -20.64 25.90
CA ILE A 155 -3.48 -20.87 26.37
C ILE A 155 -2.97 -22.26 25.95
N ASP A 156 -3.81 -23.29 26.06
CA ASP A 156 -3.46 -24.66 25.68
C ASP A 156 -3.24 -24.76 24.15
N GLU A 157 -4.16 -24.23 23.34
CA GLU A 157 -4.06 -24.15 21.87
C GLU A 157 -2.84 -23.32 21.41
N TYR A 158 -2.56 -22.20 22.10
CA TYR A 158 -1.36 -21.39 21.88
C TYR A 158 -0.09 -22.20 22.14
N GLY A 159 -0.03 -22.90 23.27
CA GLY A 159 1.10 -23.74 23.66
C GLY A 159 1.36 -24.85 22.64
N GLU A 160 0.31 -25.54 22.20
CA GLU A 160 0.42 -26.57 21.15
C GLU A 160 0.93 -26.01 19.82
N ARG A 161 0.38 -24.88 19.33
CA ARG A 161 0.84 -24.28 18.06
C ARG A 161 2.29 -23.82 18.16
N MET A 162 2.71 -23.25 19.29
CA MET A 162 4.11 -22.85 19.52
C MET A 162 5.07 -24.04 19.56
N MET A 163 4.69 -25.14 20.26
CA MET A 163 5.48 -26.39 20.27
C MET A 163 5.67 -26.94 18.86
N LYS A 164 4.59 -27.00 18.05
CA LYS A 164 4.65 -27.45 16.65
C LYS A 164 5.60 -26.60 15.80
N ILE A 165 5.67 -25.28 16.02
CA ILE A 165 6.63 -24.41 15.31
C ILE A 165 8.06 -24.68 15.78
N THR A 166 8.31 -24.85 17.08
CA THR A 166 9.67 -25.17 17.57
C THR A 166 10.14 -26.55 17.11
N ASP A 167 9.25 -27.55 17.05
CA ASP A 167 9.57 -28.90 16.57
C ASP A 167 9.88 -28.93 15.06
N LYS A 168 9.14 -28.14 14.28
CA LYS A 168 9.41 -27.91 12.85
C LYS A 168 10.76 -27.23 12.64
N LYS A 169 11.14 -26.27 13.49
CA LYS A 169 12.47 -25.63 13.44
C LYS A 169 13.61 -26.55 13.82
N THR A 170 13.48 -27.32 14.90
CA THR A 170 14.55 -28.23 15.33
C THR A 170 14.76 -29.33 14.29
N SER A 171 13.69 -29.89 13.71
CA SER A 171 13.80 -30.83 12.59
C SER A 171 14.41 -30.21 11.32
N ASP A 172 14.06 -28.97 10.94
CA ASP A 172 14.70 -28.24 9.84
C ASP A 172 16.20 -27.94 10.09
N GLN A 173 16.59 -27.66 11.34
CA GLN A 173 18.00 -27.47 11.72
C GLN A 173 18.78 -28.79 11.64
N LEU A 174 18.20 -29.88 12.15
CA LEU A 174 18.77 -31.22 12.10
C LEU A 174 18.96 -31.70 10.64
N THR A 175 17.95 -31.58 9.79
CA THR A 175 18.07 -31.95 8.36
C THR A 175 19.13 -31.13 7.63
N ARG A 176 19.23 -29.82 7.89
CA ARG A 176 20.29 -28.97 7.34
C ARG A 176 21.69 -29.37 7.82
N ALA A 177 21.83 -29.75 9.10
CA ALA A 177 23.08 -30.27 9.63
C ALA A 177 23.45 -31.63 9.00
N MET A 178 22.48 -32.51 8.74
CA MET A 178 22.68 -33.80 8.08
C MET A 178 23.21 -33.59 6.65
N VAL A 179 22.56 -32.70 5.89
CA VAL A 179 23.01 -32.33 4.53
C VAL A 179 24.41 -31.69 4.53
N ARG A 180 24.77 -30.91 5.57
CA ARG A 180 26.14 -30.37 5.72
C ARG A 180 27.17 -31.46 6.05
N ALA A 181 26.83 -32.41 6.92
CA ALA A 181 27.69 -33.55 7.24
C ALA A 181 27.93 -34.40 5.98
N LEU A 182 26.86 -34.83 5.31
CA LEU A 182 26.92 -35.57 4.05
C LEU A 182 27.70 -34.83 2.95
N ARG A 183 27.50 -33.51 2.81
CA ARG A 183 28.29 -32.69 1.88
C ARG A 183 29.78 -32.68 2.24
N ARG A 184 30.15 -32.51 3.52
CA ARG A 184 31.56 -32.54 3.93
C ARG A 184 32.22 -33.90 3.73
N VAL A 185 31.48 -35.00 3.89
CA VAL A 185 31.98 -36.35 3.57
C VAL A 185 32.14 -36.51 2.05
N LYS A 186 31.17 -36.07 1.24
CA LYS A 186 31.30 -36.06 -0.24
C LYS A 186 32.48 -35.21 -0.71
N GLU A 187 32.70 -34.04 -0.10
CA GLU A 187 33.83 -33.15 -0.39
C GLU A 187 35.20 -33.66 0.10
N SER A 188 35.24 -34.57 1.09
CA SER A 188 36.49 -35.09 1.66
C SER A 188 36.95 -36.42 1.07
N GLN A 189 36.03 -37.27 0.61
CA GLN A 189 36.35 -38.60 0.05
C GLN A 189 36.47 -38.61 -1.48
N GLY A 190 35.75 -37.74 -2.20
CA GLY A 190 35.99 -37.48 -3.63
C GLY A 190 35.70 -38.63 -4.61
N GLU A 191 35.17 -39.77 -4.15
CA GLU A 191 34.72 -40.87 -5.02
C GLU A 191 33.22 -40.71 -5.39
N ASP A 192 32.91 -40.95 -6.66
CA ASP A 192 31.58 -40.72 -7.23
C ASP A 192 30.55 -41.72 -6.69
N LEU A 193 29.55 -41.22 -5.96
CA LEU A 193 28.37 -41.98 -5.58
C LEU A 193 27.50 -42.24 -6.83
N ILE A 194 26.93 -43.44 -6.94
CA ILE A 194 26.08 -43.82 -8.06
C ILE A 194 24.70 -43.13 -7.95
N ASP A 195 24.55 -41.97 -8.58
CA ASP A 195 23.26 -41.26 -8.72
C ASP A 195 22.43 -41.94 -9.84
N LEU A 196 21.81 -43.10 -9.54
CA LEU A 196 20.89 -43.79 -10.47
C LEU A 196 19.68 -42.91 -10.79
N THR A 197 19.43 -42.69 -12.07
CA THR A 197 18.23 -41.99 -12.54
C THR A 197 16.98 -42.88 -12.43
N GLU A 198 15.79 -42.29 -12.36
CA GLU A 198 14.53 -43.07 -12.35
C GLU A 198 14.33 -43.92 -13.62
N GLU A 199 14.97 -43.55 -14.72
CA GLU A 199 14.92 -44.28 -15.99
C GLU A 199 15.80 -45.54 -15.91
N GLU A 200 17.04 -45.41 -15.42
CA GLU A 200 17.93 -46.55 -15.15
C GLU A 200 17.33 -47.52 -14.12
N LEU A 201 16.64 -47.02 -13.09
CA LEU A 201 15.95 -47.87 -12.12
C LEU A 201 14.83 -48.71 -12.76
N LYS A 202 14.03 -48.09 -13.63
CA LYS A 202 12.95 -48.77 -14.39
C LYS A 202 13.50 -49.77 -15.40
N ASP A 203 14.72 -49.60 -15.87
CA ASP A 203 15.37 -50.54 -16.78
C ASP A 203 16.05 -51.70 -16.02
N ILE A 204 16.56 -51.46 -14.81
CA ILE A 204 17.00 -52.51 -13.87
C ILE A 204 15.84 -53.43 -13.46
N GLU A 205 14.62 -52.89 -13.25
CA GLU A 205 13.43 -53.71 -12.94
C GLU A 205 12.97 -54.57 -14.12
N LYS A 206 13.20 -54.14 -15.37
CA LYS A 206 12.79 -54.88 -16.57
C LYS A 206 13.76 -56.00 -16.94
N ASP A 207 15.07 -55.79 -16.78
CA ASP A 207 16.10 -56.77 -17.14
C ASP A 207 16.68 -57.49 -15.89
N PRO A 208 16.25 -58.75 -15.60
CA PRO A 208 16.69 -59.48 -14.41
C PRO A 208 18.16 -59.91 -14.44
N GLU A 209 18.88 -59.70 -15.55
CA GLU A 209 20.35 -59.82 -15.59
C GLU A 209 21.06 -58.51 -15.21
N LEU A 210 20.45 -57.35 -15.45
CA LEU A 210 20.95 -56.07 -14.95
C LEU A 210 20.84 -56.03 -13.42
N ALA A 211 19.69 -56.44 -12.87
CA ALA A 211 19.51 -56.56 -11.42
C ALA A 211 20.59 -57.45 -10.75
N LYS A 212 20.99 -58.55 -11.39
CA LYS A 212 22.06 -59.44 -10.88
C LYS A 212 23.47 -58.83 -10.92
N ARG A 213 23.72 -57.77 -11.70
CA ARG A 213 24.99 -57.01 -11.61
C ARG A 213 25.06 -56.14 -10.37
N TYR A 214 23.91 -55.71 -9.83
CA TYR A 214 23.83 -54.80 -8.69
C TYR A 214 23.53 -55.51 -7.35
N ILE A 215 23.22 -56.82 -7.36
CA ILE A 215 22.94 -57.62 -6.16
C ILE A 215 24.16 -58.49 -5.82
N ILE A 216 24.72 -58.30 -4.62
CA ILE A 216 25.82 -59.10 -4.07
C ILE A 216 25.24 -60.34 -3.35
N ALA A 217 25.85 -61.52 -3.54
CA ALA A 217 25.50 -62.73 -2.80
C ALA A 217 26.24 -62.79 -1.44
N GLU A 218 25.55 -63.17 -0.37
CA GLU A 218 26.02 -62.98 1.02
C GLU A 218 27.20 -63.88 1.47
N ASP A 219 27.47 -65.01 0.78
CA ASP A 219 28.35 -66.09 1.27
C ASP A 219 29.73 -66.17 0.57
N GLY A 220 30.50 -65.07 0.56
CA GLY A 220 31.87 -65.01 0.02
C GLY A 220 32.89 -64.38 0.99
N PRO A 221 34.18 -64.79 0.97
CA PRO A 221 35.19 -64.20 1.84
C PRO A 221 35.52 -62.75 1.44
N GLU A 222 35.43 -61.82 2.40
CA GLU A 222 35.55 -60.38 2.12
C GLU A 222 36.98 -59.96 1.73
N PRO A 223 37.15 -59.06 0.73
CA PRO A 223 38.46 -58.54 0.33
C PRO A 223 38.97 -57.43 1.27
N ASP A 224 40.30 -57.30 1.36
CA ASP A 224 40.98 -56.33 2.23
C ASP A 224 40.61 -54.87 1.93
N ALA A 225 40.40 -54.09 2.99
CA ALA A 225 39.89 -52.71 2.96
C ALA A 225 40.86 -51.63 2.37
N ASN A 226 41.86 -52.05 1.60
CA ASN A 226 42.88 -51.23 0.92
C ASN A 226 43.05 -51.60 -0.57
N ALA A 227 42.22 -52.50 -1.13
CA ALA A 227 42.30 -52.90 -2.54
C ALA A 227 41.65 -51.83 -3.45
N SER A 228 42.45 -51.18 -4.32
CA SER A 228 41.97 -50.20 -5.29
C SER A 228 41.64 -50.85 -6.65
N GLY A 229 40.36 -50.92 -6.97
CA GLY A 229 39.81 -51.39 -8.26
C GLY A 229 38.41 -50.78 -8.49
N PRO A 230 37.97 -50.60 -9.75
CA PRO A 230 36.89 -49.66 -10.05
C PRO A 230 35.46 -50.22 -9.87
N GLU A 231 34.52 -49.28 -9.73
CA GLU A 231 33.05 -49.38 -9.81
C GLU A 231 32.23 -49.83 -8.58
N PHE A 232 32.79 -50.49 -7.56
CA PHE A 232 31.99 -50.85 -6.36
C PHE A 232 32.73 -50.66 -5.02
N MET A 233 32.08 -49.97 -4.08
CA MET A 233 32.54 -49.88 -2.70
C MET A 233 32.46 -51.25 -2.01
N SER A 234 33.58 -51.72 -1.43
CA SER A 234 33.57 -52.87 -0.53
C SER A 234 32.75 -52.59 0.72
N ARG A 235 32.24 -53.65 1.37
CA ARG A 235 31.51 -53.56 2.65
C ARG A 235 32.31 -52.77 3.71
N ALA A 236 33.62 -52.97 3.76
CA ALA A 236 34.52 -52.25 4.67
C ALA A 236 34.67 -50.76 4.33
N GLN A 237 34.61 -50.37 3.05
CA GLN A 237 34.56 -48.95 2.64
C GLN A 237 33.21 -48.32 2.96
N ALA A 238 32.10 -49.04 2.76
CA ALA A 238 30.77 -48.57 3.15
C ALA A 238 30.65 -48.35 4.67
N ILE A 239 31.19 -49.27 5.50
CA ILE A 239 31.23 -49.10 6.96
C ILE A 239 32.08 -47.88 7.35
N LYS A 240 33.27 -47.69 6.77
CA LYS A 240 34.11 -46.50 7.02
C LYS A 240 33.43 -45.19 6.59
N LEU A 241 32.65 -45.21 5.52
CA LEU A 241 31.87 -44.05 5.07
C LEU A 241 30.76 -43.72 6.07
N ASP A 242 30.03 -44.74 6.54
CA ASP A 242 28.97 -44.60 7.53
C ASP A 242 29.54 -44.05 8.85
N GLU A 243 30.65 -44.61 9.35
CA GLU A 243 31.40 -44.11 10.51
C GLU A 243 31.81 -42.62 10.33
N ALA A 244 32.32 -42.24 9.16
CA ALA A 244 32.71 -40.85 8.88
C ALA A 244 31.51 -39.88 8.76
N VAL A 245 30.36 -40.35 8.25
CA VAL A 245 29.10 -39.58 8.27
C VAL A 245 28.63 -39.39 9.71
N ASP A 246 28.69 -40.44 10.52
CA ASP A 246 28.26 -40.44 11.92
C ASP A 246 29.13 -39.52 12.80
N GLU A 247 30.45 -39.49 12.56
CA GLU A 247 31.38 -38.53 13.19
C GLU A 247 31.11 -37.09 12.75
N ALA A 248 30.96 -36.83 11.45
CA ALA A 248 30.66 -35.50 10.92
C ALA A 248 29.30 -34.98 11.40
N TRP A 249 28.32 -35.88 11.56
CA TRP A 249 26.99 -35.62 12.09
C TRP A 249 27.04 -35.26 13.58
N LYS A 250 27.69 -36.09 14.42
CA LYS A 250 27.92 -35.79 15.84
C LYS A 250 28.61 -34.43 16.03
N ALA A 251 29.63 -34.13 15.21
CA ALA A 251 30.34 -32.85 15.26
C ALA A 251 29.51 -31.63 14.82
N GLU A 252 28.41 -31.80 14.07
CA GLU A 252 27.43 -30.71 13.82
C GLU A 252 26.35 -30.66 14.92
N LEU A 253 25.92 -31.80 15.47
CA LEU A 253 24.99 -31.85 16.61
C LEU A 253 25.58 -31.16 17.85
N ASP A 254 26.85 -31.43 18.18
CA ASP A 254 27.55 -30.81 19.31
C ASP A 254 27.66 -29.28 19.16
N LYS A 255 27.67 -28.76 17.93
CA LYS A 255 27.65 -27.30 17.67
C LYS A 255 26.26 -26.70 17.91
N ILE A 256 25.21 -27.43 17.54
CA ILE A 256 23.81 -27.03 17.79
C ILE A 256 23.52 -27.03 19.30
N VAL A 257 23.96 -28.06 20.03
CA VAL A 257 23.74 -28.20 21.48
C VAL A 257 24.69 -27.30 22.29
N GLY A 258 25.93 -27.12 21.84
CA GLY A 258 26.97 -26.38 22.56
C GLY A 258 26.81 -24.86 22.52
N PHE A 259 26.10 -24.31 21.53
CA PHE A 259 25.69 -22.90 21.53
C PHE A 259 24.33 -22.74 22.21
N GLY A 260 24.30 -22.08 23.37
CA GLY A 260 23.08 -21.58 24.03
C GLY A 260 22.43 -20.42 23.25
N SER A 261 22.16 -20.63 21.97
CA SER A 261 21.60 -19.67 21.02
C SER A 261 20.08 -19.55 21.23
N GLN A 262 19.69 -18.74 22.21
CA GLN A 262 18.28 -18.44 22.46
C GLN A 262 17.57 -17.82 21.23
N GLY A 263 18.33 -17.16 20.34
CA GLY A 263 17.78 -16.45 19.18
C GLY A 263 17.45 -17.29 17.94
N GLU A 264 17.87 -18.55 17.84
CA GLU A 264 17.57 -19.40 16.66
C GLU A 264 16.33 -20.30 16.83
N VAL A 265 15.88 -20.53 18.06
CA VAL A 265 14.70 -21.36 18.39
C VAL A 265 13.41 -20.54 18.41
N GLU A 266 13.48 -19.23 18.66
CA GLU A 266 12.31 -18.34 18.64
C GLU A 266 11.64 -18.32 17.25
N PRO A 267 10.29 -18.39 17.15
CA PRO A 267 9.58 -18.28 15.89
C PRO A 267 9.77 -16.89 15.27
N THR A 268 9.96 -16.84 13.95
CA THR A 268 10.01 -15.57 13.22
C THR A 268 8.61 -14.98 13.09
N ASN A 269 8.51 -13.67 12.87
CA ASN A 269 7.23 -13.00 12.61
C ASN A 269 6.44 -13.63 11.46
N LEU A 270 7.11 -14.19 10.44
CA LEU A 270 6.44 -14.86 9.32
C LEU A 270 5.77 -16.18 9.78
N GLU A 271 6.49 -17.01 10.51
CA GLU A 271 5.99 -18.28 11.06
C GLU A 271 4.87 -18.03 12.09
N LEU A 272 4.98 -16.96 12.88
CA LEU A 272 3.94 -16.55 13.82
C LEU A 272 2.65 -16.06 13.13
N ILE A 273 2.74 -15.53 11.90
CA ILE A 273 1.60 -15.12 11.07
C ILE A 273 1.01 -16.31 10.28
N GLN A 274 1.83 -17.28 9.87
CA GLN A 274 1.40 -18.44 9.08
C GLN A 274 0.88 -19.58 9.95
N ASP A 275 1.69 -20.05 10.90
CA ASP A 275 1.44 -21.26 11.70
C ASP A 275 1.09 -20.91 13.17
N GLY A 276 1.15 -19.64 13.56
CA GLY A 276 0.97 -19.18 14.94
C GLY A 276 -0.48 -19.15 15.46
N PRO A 277 -0.69 -18.71 16.71
CA PRO A 277 -1.99 -18.75 17.39
C PRO A 277 -3.04 -17.80 16.82
N ALA A 278 -2.60 -16.67 16.25
CA ALA A 278 -3.44 -15.78 15.46
C ALA A 278 -3.30 -16.05 13.94
N GLY A 279 -2.74 -17.21 13.59
CA GLY A 279 -2.42 -17.59 12.22
C GLY A 279 -3.67 -17.73 11.35
N VAL A 280 -3.50 -17.43 10.06
CA VAL A 280 -4.61 -17.41 9.10
C VAL A 280 -5.10 -18.83 8.84
N ASP A 281 -6.19 -19.22 9.50
CA ASP A 281 -6.97 -20.38 9.09
C ASP A 281 -7.36 -20.18 7.61
N ARG A 282 -6.93 -21.10 6.73
CA ARG A 282 -7.07 -20.98 5.27
C ARG A 282 -8.49 -21.32 4.79
N THR A 283 -9.48 -20.69 5.41
CA THR A 283 -10.88 -20.72 4.96
C THR A 283 -11.05 -19.79 3.76
N TYR A 284 -12.05 -20.09 2.93
CA TYR A 284 -12.43 -19.19 1.84
C TYR A 284 -12.89 -17.84 2.40
N THR A 285 -12.34 -16.74 1.87
CA THR A 285 -12.82 -15.38 2.13
C THR A 285 -13.54 -14.82 0.90
N ALA A 286 -14.72 -14.27 1.11
CA ALA A 286 -15.48 -13.55 0.09
C ALA A 286 -14.95 -12.12 -0.17
N GLU A 287 -13.91 -11.69 0.55
CA GLU A 287 -13.26 -10.40 0.30
C GLU A 287 -12.52 -10.42 -1.04
N ALA A 288 -12.68 -9.37 -1.83
CA ALA A 288 -11.98 -9.20 -3.11
C ALA A 288 -10.43 -9.15 -2.93
N PRO A 289 -9.65 -9.36 -4.01
CA PRO A 289 -8.20 -9.24 -3.93
C PRO A 289 -7.70 -7.78 -3.80
N ASP A 290 -6.56 -7.61 -3.15
CA ASP A 290 -5.95 -6.29 -2.94
C ASP A 290 -5.28 -5.76 -4.22
N LEU A 291 -5.73 -4.59 -4.69
CA LEU A 291 -5.27 -3.99 -5.96
C LEU A 291 -3.82 -3.46 -5.93
N GLY A 292 -3.23 -3.35 -4.73
CA GLY A 292 -1.88 -2.83 -4.50
C GLY A 292 -1.70 -1.39 -5.00
N LYS A 293 -0.53 -1.10 -5.58
CA LYS A 293 -0.25 0.22 -6.19
C LYS A 293 -0.86 0.28 -7.59
N VAL A 294 -2.02 0.93 -7.69
CA VAL A 294 -2.80 1.05 -8.94
C VAL A 294 -2.06 1.92 -9.97
N PRO A 295 -1.81 1.44 -11.20
CA PRO A 295 -1.28 2.24 -12.31
C PRO A 295 -2.16 3.47 -12.60
N GLY A 296 -1.55 4.57 -13.06
CA GLY A 296 -2.26 5.84 -13.28
C GLY A 296 -2.60 6.62 -12.00
N VAL A 297 -2.95 5.95 -10.90
CA VAL A 297 -3.18 6.59 -9.58
C VAL A 297 -1.84 6.91 -8.86
N LYS A 298 -0.87 6.00 -8.99
CA LYS A 298 0.47 6.13 -8.38
C LYS A 298 1.15 7.45 -8.76
N GLY A 299 1.34 8.33 -7.77
CA GLY A 299 2.08 9.59 -7.91
C GLY A 299 1.22 10.83 -8.20
N LEU A 300 -0.09 10.69 -8.45
CA LEU A 300 -1.00 11.85 -8.55
C LEU A 300 -1.18 12.57 -7.22
N TYR A 301 -1.18 11.82 -6.12
CA TYR A 301 -1.43 12.32 -4.77
C TYR A 301 -0.13 12.53 -4.01
N LYS A 302 -0.01 13.69 -3.36
CA LYS A 302 1.02 13.97 -2.36
C LYS A 302 0.37 13.93 -0.98
N HIS A 303 1.07 13.38 0.00
CA HIS A 303 0.64 13.50 1.39
C HIS A 303 0.72 14.97 1.80
N ALA A 304 -0.41 15.51 2.29
CA ALA A 304 -0.49 16.89 2.80
C ALA A 304 -0.08 17.00 4.27
N VAL A 305 0.07 15.85 4.95
CA VAL A 305 0.53 15.73 6.33
C VAL A 305 2.04 15.57 6.31
N ASP A 306 2.76 16.55 6.85
CA ASP A 306 4.19 16.44 7.10
C ASP A 306 4.43 15.55 8.33
N PRO A 307 5.30 14.53 8.28
CA PRO A 307 5.57 13.67 9.43
C PRO A 307 6.20 14.42 10.61
N GLU A 308 6.92 15.52 10.33
CA GLU A 308 7.48 16.43 11.34
C GLU A 308 6.41 17.07 12.24
N ASP A 309 5.20 17.27 11.70
CA ASP A 309 4.11 17.93 12.42
C ASP A 309 3.41 16.97 13.40
N GLN A 310 3.75 15.67 13.41
CA GLN A 310 3.25 14.66 14.36
C GLN A 310 1.71 14.60 14.47
N GLY A 311 1.00 14.76 13.34
CA GLY A 311 -0.46 14.80 13.30
C GLY A 311 -1.09 16.05 13.95
N GLN A 312 -0.29 17.06 14.27
CA GLN A 312 -0.79 18.25 14.96
C GLN A 312 -1.48 19.25 14.03
N ASP A 313 -1.29 19.18 12.71
CA ASP A 313 -2.00 19.98 11.70
C ASP A 313 -2.61 19.11 10.59
N ASP A 314 -3.39 18.09 10.96
CA ASP A 314 -4.17 17.28 10.01
C ASP A 314 -5.14 18.12 9.17
N SER A 315 -5.53 19.30 9.68
CA SER A 315 -6.35 20.28 8.95
C SER A 315 -5.60 21.08 7.88
N GLY A 316 -4.28 20.99 7.80
CA GLY A 316 -3.44 21.73 6.85
C GLY A 316 -3.47 23.26 7.01
N LYS A 317 -3.90 23.78 8.17
CA LYS A 317 -4.12 25.23 8.40
C LYS A 317 -2.82 26.02 8.38
N TYR A 318 -1.73 25.43 8.85
CA TYR A 318 -0.43 26.07 9.02
C TYR A 318 0.51 25.85 7.84
N GLN A 319 0.22 24.92 6.92
CA GLN A 319 1.10 24.55 5.81
C GLN A 319 1.47 25.73 4.88
N GLU A 320 0.53 26.63 4.57
CA GLU A 320 0.85 27.83 3.77
C GLU A 320 1.84 28.75 4.51
N ILE A 321 1.70 28.88 5.84
CA ILE A 321 2.61 29.70 6.64
C ILE A 321 3.96 29.02 6.84
N LYS A 322 4.00 27.71 7.11
CA LYS A 322 5.23 26.91 7.15
C LYS A 322 6.08 27.17 5.90
N ARG A 323 5.44 27.17 4.72
CA ARG A 323 6.06 27.51 3.43
C ARG A 323 6.48 28.99 3.30
N LEU A 324 5.71 29.94 3.82
CA LEU A 324 6.00 31.38 3.68
C LEU A 324 7.02 31.93 4.68
N THR A 325 7.10 31.38 5.89
CA THR A 325 8.00 31.86 6.96
C THR A 325 9.20 30.95 7.20
N GLY A 326 9.17 29.70 6.74
CA GLY A 326 10.20 28.70 7.01
C GLY A 326 10.26 28.27 8.48
N MET A 327 9.22 28.54 9.27
CA MET A 327 9.14 28.19 10.69
C MET A 327 8.53 26.80 10.89
N THR A 328 8.98 26.05 11.89
CA THR A 328 8.33 24.77 12.25
C THR A 328 6.95 25.02 12.85
N LEU A 329 6.06 24.01 12.83
CA LEU A 329 4.74 24.11 13.46
C LEU A 329 4.86 24.42 14.97
N LYS A 330 5.88 23.88 15.64
CA LYS A 330 6.20 24.15 17.05
C LYS A 330 6.54 25.63 17.27
N ASP A 331 7.36 26.22 16.41
CA ASP A 331 7.72 27.64 16.50
C ASP A 331 6.50 28.53 16.27
N ILE A 332 5.68 28.21 15.26
CA ILE A 332 4.45 28.95 14.95
C ILE A 332 3.49 28.92 16.15
N ARG A 333 3.32 27.78 16.80
CA ARG A 333 2.49 27.62 18.03
C ARG A 333 3.07 28.31 19.26
N SER A 334 4.39 28.54 19.31
CA SER A 334 5.03 29.29 20.39
C SER A 334 4.79 30.81 20.33
N LEU A 335 4.33 31.33 19.18
CA LEU A 335 4.04 32.75 19.01
C LEU A 335 2.83 33.18 19.82
N LEU A 336 2.95 34.32 20.49
CA LEU A 336 1.85 34.96 21.22
C LEU A 336 0.89 35.61 20.22
N THR A 337 -0.13 34.85 19.80
CA THR A 337 -1.24 35.35 18.97
C THR A 337 -2.41 35.84 19.83
N LYS A 338 -3.08 36.91 19.39
CA LYS A 338 -4.29 37.40 20.07
C LYS A 338 -5.19 38.24 19.16
N GLY A 339 -6.47 37.87 19.07
CA GLY A 339 -7.51 38.75 18.54
C GLY A 339 -7.68 39.99 19.42
N LEU A 340 -7.39 41.18 18.88
CA LEU A 340 -7.58 42.43 19.60
C LEU A 340 -8.96 43.02 19.32
N VAL A 341 -9.28 43.29 18.05
CA VAL A 341 -10.51 44.00 17.64
C VAL A 341 -11.38 43.07 16.81
N THR A 342 -12.52 42.65 17.35
CA THR A 342 -13.58 41.99 16.58
C THR A 342 -14.71 42.98 16.35
N ARG A 343 -15.14 43.15 15.09
CA ARG A 343 -16.27 44.00 14.72
C ARG A 343 -17.21 43.28 13.76
N TRP A 344 -18.50 43.41 14.02
CA TRP A 344 -19.56 43.03 13.09
C TRP A 344 -19.76 44.19 12.11
N VAL A 345 -19.60 43.93 10.82
CA VAL A 345 -19.85 44.90 9.74
C VAL A 345 -20.91 44.35 8.80
N SER A 346 -21.72 45.22 8.22
CA SER A 346 -22.70 44.85 7.19
C SER A 346 -22.42 45.62 5.91
N ASN A 347 -22.61 44.95 4.78
CA ASN A 347 -22.67 45.58 3.47
C ASN A 347 -24.10 45.45 2.93
N GLN A 348 -24.67 46.53 2.41
CA GLN A 348 -25.97 46.47 1.76
C GLN A 348 -25.77 46.06 0.30
N THR A 349 -26.40 44.96 -0.10
CA THR A 349 -26.32 44.41 -1.47
C THR A 349 -27.71 44.31 -2.08
N ARG A 350 -27.79 44.00 -3.38
CA ARG A 350 -29.07 43.70 -4.06
C ARG A 350 -29.82 42.53 -3.42
N LEU A 351 -29.11 41.60 -2.77
CA LEU A 351 -29.68 40.45 -2.05
C LEU A 351 -29.95 40.75 -0.56
N GLY A 352 -29.84 42.02 -0.14
CA GLY A 352 -30.01 42.47 1.24
C GLY A 352 -28.69 42.68 2.00
N LYS A 353 -28.79 42.74 3.34
CA LYS A 353 -27.68 43.06 4.24
C LYS A 353 -26.81 41.83 4.47
N VAL A 354 -25.66 41.78 3.82
CA VAL A 354 -24.64 40.74 4.06
C VAL A 354 -23.79 41.14 5.27
N ARG A 355 -23.90 40.39 6.37
CA ARG A 355 -23.06 40.56 7.57
C ARG A 355 -21.71 39.87 7.36
N SER A 356 -20.65 40.43 7.92
CA SER A 356 -19.35 39.79 8.02
C SER A 356 -18.69 40.19 9.34
N THR A 357 -17.86 39.30 9.88
CA THR A 357 -16.98 39.58 11.00
C THR A 357 -15.65 40.09 10.44
N SER A 358 -15.10 41.16 11.00
CA SER A 358 -13.71 41.56 10.73
C SER A 358 -12.92 41.61 12.02
N VAL A 359 -11.79 40.91 11.99
CA VAL A 359 -10.90 40.72 13.14
C VAL A 359 -9.58 41.45 12.85
N VAL A 360 -9.00 42.06 13.88
CA VAL A 360 -7.63 42.55 13.90
C VAL A 360 -6.90 41.77 14.97
N ALA A 361 -5.93 40.96 14.56
CA ALA A 361 -5.13 40.12 15.44
C ALA A 361 -3.66 40.57 15.42
N ILE A 362 -2.94 40.23 16.49
CA ILE A 362 -1.48 40.38 16.58
C ILE A 362 -0.83 39.01 16.71
N ALA A 363 0.44 38.94 16.33
CA ALA A 363 1.34 37.83 16.60
C ALA A 363 2.70 38.40 17.03
N GLY A 364 3.36 37.81 18.00
CA GLY A 364 4.69 38.23 18.42
C GLY A 364 5.46 37.14 19.15
N ASN A 365 6.78 37.23 19.12
CA ASN A 365 7.68 36.21 19.67
C ASN A 365 8.13 36.51 21.13
N GLY A 366 7.57 37.54 21.77
CA GLY A 366 8.04 38.04 23.07
C GLY A 366 9.46 38.63 23.06
N ASN A 367 10.08 38.74 21.88
CA ASN A 367 11.51 38.98 21.73
C ASN A 367 11.81 39.95 20.56
N GLY A 368 11.11 41.09 20.56
CA GLY A 368 11.36 42.17 19.61
C GLY A 368 10.83 41.92 18.19
N ARG A 369 9.93 40.97 17.95
CA ARG A 369 9.14 40.89 16.71
C ARG A 369 7.64 40.99 17.02
N LEU A 370 6.95 41.81 16.23
CA LEU A 370 5.50 42.01 16.31
C LEU A 370 4.92 42.12 14.90
N GLY A 371 3.84 41.38 14.65
CA GLY A 371 3.06 41.40 13.43
C GLY A 371 1.62 41.82 13.70
N LEU A 372 1.01 42.43 12.69
CA LEU A 372 -0.37 42.88 12.71
C LEU A 372 -1.11 42.30 11.50
N GLY A 373 -2.19 41.58 11.76
CA GLY A 373 -3.07 40.99 10.75
C GLY A 373 -4.48 41.55 10.87
N MET A 374 -5.15 41.70 9.74
CA MET A 374 -6.55 42.09 9.68
C MET A 374 -7.23 41.32 8.56
N ALA A 375 -8.30 40.61 8.90
CA ALA A 375 -9.11 39.86 7.96
C ALA A 375 -10.60 40.17 8.12
N LYS A 376 -11.40 39.64 7.19
CA LYS A 376 -12.85 39.75 7.16
C LYS A 376 -13.42 38.50 6.50
N SER A 377 -14.34 37.82 7.15
CA SER A 377 -15.09 36.68 6.59
C SER A 377 -16.54 36.73 7.07
N THR A 378 -17.43 35.96 6.43
CA THR A 378 -18.79 35.75 6.94
C THR A 378 -18.73 35.07 8.30
N GLU A 379 -17.91 34.02 8.41
CA GLU A 379 -17.70 33.27 9.66
C GLU A 379 -16.67 33.93 10.58
N PRO A 380 -16.95 34.05 11.89
CA PRO A 380 -16.05 34.70 12.84
C PRO A 380 -14.76 33.92 13.06
N GLY A 381 -14.83 32.58 13.16
CA GLY A 381 -13.64 31.73 13.37
C GLY A 381 -12.64 31.84 12.23
N VAL A 382 -13.11 31.70 10.98
CA VAL A 382 -12.28 31.86 9.77
C VAL A 382 -11.68 33.28 9.69
N ALA A 383 -12.44 34.31 10.09
CA ALA A 383 -11.93 35.69 10.15
C ALA A 383 -10.84 35.88 11.22
N GLU A 384 -10.89 35.14 12.32
CA GLU A 384 -9.85 35.17 13.35
C GLU A 384 -8.62 34.38 12.94
N GLU A 385 -8.77 33.14 12.47
CA GLU A 385 -7.66 32.31 11.97
C GLU A 385 -6.89 33.05 10.88
N THR A 386 -7.56 33.52 9.83
CA THR A 386 -6.91 34.27 8.75
C THR A 386 -6.26 35.57 9.23
N ALA A 387 -6.81 36.25 10.26
CA ALA A 387 -6.16 37.42 10.84
C ALA A 387 -4.90 37.07 11.65
N GLN A 388 -4.90 35.97 12.41
CA GLN A 388 -3.72 35.49 13.14
C GLN A 388 -2.62 35.06 12.15
N MET A 389 -2.99 34.33 11.10
CA MET A 389 -2.06 33.90 10.05
C MET A 389 -1.44 35.09 9.31
N LEU A 390 -2.24 36.08 8.90
CA LEU A 390 -1.72 37.32 8.34
C LEU A 390 -0.84 38.10 9.34
N ALA A 391 -1.08 38.02 10.64
CA ALA A 391 -0.23 38.65 11.64
C ALA A 391 1.15 37.96 11.74
N ILE A 392 1.18 36.62 11.74
CA ILE A 392 2.43 35.81 11.75
C ILE A 392 3.27 36.14 10.51
N ARG A 393 2.65 36.14 9.32
CA ARG A 393 3.30 36.51 8.05
C ARG A 393 3.86 37.94 8.07
N ASN A 394 3.18 38.87 8.73
CA ASN A 394 3.54 40.29 8.76
C ASN A 394 4.42 40.69 9.97
N MET A 395 5.09 39.74 10.64
CA MET A 395 5.98 40.07 11.77
C MET A 395 7.16 40.96 11.33
N LYS A 396 7.30 42.11 11.99
CA LYS A 396 8.40 43.07 11.81
C LYS A 396 9.24 43.20 13.08
N PRO A 397 10.54 43.50 12.98
CA PRO A 397 11.37 43.82 14.14
C PRO A 397 10.89 45.11 14.79
N VAL A 398 10.64 45.06 16.09
CA VAL A 398 10.38 46.20 16.97
C VAL A 398 11.63 46.42 17.80
N ARG A 399 12.28 47.57 17.57
CA ARG A 399 13.47 47.98 18.32
C ARG A 399 13.09 48.19 19.80
N ARG A 400 13.93 47.72 20.72
CA ARG A 400 13.75 47.88 22.17
C ARG A 400 15.04 48.40 22.78
N TYR A 401 14.94 49.45 23.59
CA TYR A 401 16.02 49.91 24.45
C TYR A 401 16.10 48.97 25.67
N GLU A 402 17.31 48.50 26.00
CA GLU A 402 17.57 47.50 27.06
C GLU A 402 16.63 46.27 26.97
N ASN A 403 16.23 45.84 25.76
CA ASN A 403 15.21 44.80 25.54
C ASN A 403 13.86 44.96 26.29
N ARG A 404 13.59 46.11 26.94
CA ARG A 404 12.42 46.27 27.83
C ARG A 404 11.50 47.45 27.52
N THR A 405 11.98 48.51 26.86
CA THR A 405 11.20 49.72 26.56
C THR A 405 11.50 50.24 25.15
N ILE A 406 10.84 51.31 24.72
CA ILE A 406 11.02 51.94 23.40
C ILE A 406 12.14 52.99 23.42
N TYR A 407 12.65 53.36 22.24
CA TYR A 407 13.60 54.47 22.08
C TYR A 407 12.86 55.82 22.12
N GLY A 408 12.99 56.52 23.24
CA GLY A 408 12.44 57.88 23.44
C GLY A 408 10.92 57.94 23.54
N ASN A 409 10.35 59.08 23.19
CA ASN A 409 8.90 59.28 23.11
C ASN A 409 8.50 59.30 21.64
N VAL A 410 7.52 58.48 21.25
CA VAL A 410 7.07 58.33 19.86
C VAL A 410 5.57 58.55 19.78
N SER A 411 5.11 59.31 18.78
CA SER A 411 3.70 59.49 18.51
C SER A 411 3.36 59.10 17.07
N ALA A 412 2.17 58.55 16.88
CA ALA A 412 1.64 58.22 15.57
C ALA A 412 0.16 58.60 15.47
N LYS A 413 -0.25 59.04 14.29
CA LYS A 413 -1.62 59.50 13.99
C LYS A 413 -2.18 58.69 12.82
N ILE A 414 -3.33 58.05 13.04
CA ILE A 414 -4.11 57.39 11.99
C ILE A 414 -5.52 57.96 12.02
N SER A 415 -5.88 58.69 10.96
CA SER A 415 -7.11 59.47 10.88
C SER A 415 -7.24 60.41 12.11
N GLY A 416 -8.35 60.38 12.84
CA GLY A 416 -8.57 61.12 14.08
C GLY A 416 -7.96 60.50 15.35
N THR A 417 -7.33 59.33 15.26
CA THR A 417 -6.70 58.66 16.42
C THR A 417 -5.24 59.04 16.50
N VAL A 418 -4.81 59.48 17.68
CA VAL A 418 -3.40 59.75 18.01
C VAL A 418 -3.01 58.84 19.17
N VAL A 419 -1.88 58.16 19.05
CA VAL A 419 -1.28 57.36 20.11
C VAL A 419 0.10 57.93 20.41
N GLU A 420 0.36 58.21 21.68
CA GLU A 420 1.64 58.64 22.22
C GLU A 420 2.18 57.52 23.11
N LEU A 421 3.38 57.03 22.79
CA LEU A 421 4.11 56.04 23.56
C LEU A 421 5.33 56.72 24.19
N MET A 422 5.57 56.47 25.47
CA MET A 422 6.64 57.09 26.23
C MET A 422 7.53 56.02 26.84
N ALA A 423 8.84 56.12 26.60
CA ALA A 423 9.85 55.32 27.29
C ALA A 423 9.78 55.55 28.81
N ARG A 424 10.07 54.49 29.57
CA ARG A 424 9.99 54.51 31.04
C ARG A 424 11.19 53.79 31.68
N PRO A 425 11.59 54.17 32.92
CA PRO A 425 12.65 53.49 33.66
C PRO A 425 12.28 52.03 33.96
N PRO A 426 13.26 51.18 34.31
CA PRO A 426 13.02 49.78 34.66
C PRO A 426 12.10 49.67 35.89
N GLY A 427 11.25 48.63 35.90
CA GLY A 427 10.33 48.37 37.01
C GLY A 427 9.10 49.29 37.04
N PHE A 428 8.85 50.05 35.98
CA PHE A 428 7.65 50.88 35.84
C PHE A 428 6.42 50.05 35.43
N GLY A 429 6.63 49.01 34.62
CA GLY A 429 5.61 48.11 34.10
C GLY A 429 4.83 48.66 32.89
N LEU A 430 3.87 47.88 32.40
CA LEU A 430 3.04 48.21 31.23
C LEU A 430 1.82 49.07 31.60
N ARG A 431 2.01 50.36 31.88
CA ARG A 431 0.91 51.28 32.22
C ARG A 431 0.29 51.87 30.95
N CYS A 432 -0.45 51.04 30.23
CA CYS A 432 -1.03 51.37 28.93
C CYS A 432 -2.44 50.76 28.74
N PRO A 433 -3.25 51.27 27.79
CA PRO A 433 -4.56 50.71 27.47
C PRO A 433 -4.47 49.24 27.04
N HIS A 434 -5.45 48.41 27.40
CA HIS A 434 -5.46 46.95 27.19
C HIS A 434 -4.97 46.49 25.80
N ARG A 435 -5.36 47.15 24.71
CA ARG A 435 -4.92 46.79 23.34
C ARG A 435 -3.42 46.97 23.14
N ILE A 436 -2.86 48.05 23.70
CA ILE A 436 -1.43 48.37 23.64
C ILE A 436 -0.66 47.48 24.62
N PHE A 437 -1.24 47.13 25.76
CA PHE A 437 -0.68 46.17 26.72
C PHE A 437 -0.40 44.81 26.06
N GLU A 438 -1.39 44.24 25.36
CA GLU A 438 -1.20 42.97 24.64
C GLU A 438 -0.15 43.06 23.54
N MET A 439 -0.10 44.18 22.80
CA MET A 439 0.94 44.43 21.79
C MET A 439 2.34 44.53 22.39
N CYS A 440 2.48 45.21 23.53
CA CYS A 440 3.75 45.33 24.23
C CYS A 440 4.20 43.97 24.76
N ARG A 441 3.29 43.21 25.40
CA ARG A 441 3.57 41.84 25.87
C ARG A 441 4.02 40.93 24.72
N ALA A 442 3.30 40.93 23.60
CA ALA A 442 3.66 40.12 22.42
C ALA A 442 4.99 40.54 21.78
N ALA A 443 5.37 41.82 21.85
CA ALA A 443 6.65 42.31 21.34
C ALA A 443 7.83 42.16 22.32
N GLY A 444 7.59 41.77 23.58
CA GLY A 444 8.62 41.75 24.63
C GLY A 444 8.96 43.12 25.23
N ILE A 445 8.02 44.04 25.26
CA ILE A 445 8.14 45.31 26.00
C ILE A 445 7.57 45.08 27.40
N HIS A 446 8.30 45.56 28.42
CA HIS A 446 7.99 45.40 29.83
C HIS A 446 7.67 46.75 30.52
N ASP A 447 8.32 47.84 30.12
CA ASP A 447 8.10 49.18 30.68
C ASP A 447 7.62 50.14 29.59
N ILE A 448 6.41 50.68 29.74
CA ILE A 448 5.89 51.73 28.85
C ILE A 448 4.77 52.53 29.52
N ALA A 449 4.64 53.80 29.15
CA ALA A 449 3.40 54.55 29.35
C ALA A 449 2.79 54.90 27.98
N ALA A 450 1.47 54.78 27.84
CA ALA A 450 0.78 55.12 26.60
C ALA A 450 -0.43 56.03 26.84
N ARG A 451 -0.55 57.09 26.02
CA ARG A 451 -1.67 58.04 26.04
C ARG A 451 -2.36 58.07 24.68
N MET A 452 -3.68 58.27 24.69
CA MET A 452 -4.48 58.54 23.49
C MET A 452 -5.21 59.87 23.68
N PRO A 453 -4.60 61.01 23.31
CA PRO A 453 -5.14 62.34 23.61
C PRO A 453 -6.35 62.73 22.75
N ARG A 454 -6.60 62.04 21.63
CA ARG A 454 -7.69 62.33 20.69
C ARG A 454 -8.71 61.17 20.60
N SER A 455 -9.01 60.65 19.42
CA SER A 455 -9.95 59.53 19.27
C SER A 455 -9.40 58.23 19.84
N LYS A 456 -10.28 57.37 20.36
CA LYS A 456 -9.97 56.06 20.94
C LYS A 456 -10.54 54.90 20.10
N ASN A 457 -10.68 55.09 18.78
CA ASN A 457 -11.23 54.07 17.87
C ASN A 457 -10.40 52.76 17.94
N PRO A 458 -10.99 51.61 18.30
CA PRO A 458 -10.26 50.36 18.56
C PRO A 458 -9.30 49.92 17.46
N MET A 459 -9.72 49.99 16.19
CA MET A 459 -8.89 49.59 15.05
C MET A 459 -7.74 50.57 14.81
N ASN A 460 -8.03 51.87 14.84
CA ASN A 460 -7.02 52.89 14.54
C ASN A 460 -6.03 53.05 15.70
N SER A 461 -6.44 52.82 16.95
CA SER A 461 -5.53 52.79 18.10
C SER A 461 -4.49 51.68 17.98
N VAL A 462 -4.91 50.47 17.58
CA VAL A 462 -3.98 49.34 17.33
C VAL A 462 -3.04 49.65 16.17
N LYS A 463 -3.56 50.13 15.04
CA LYS A 463 -2.73 50.48 13.87
C LYS A 463 -1.74 51.61 14.19
N ALA A 464 -2.15 52.63 14.95
CA ALA A 464 -1.29 53.75 15.32
C ALA A 464 -0.21 53.32 16.32
N ALA A 465 -0.56 52.51 17.32
CA ALA A 465 0.43 51.91 18.23
C ALA A 465 1.44 51.05 17.46
N TYR A 466 0.99 50.24 16.50
CA TYR A 466 1.87 49.40 15.66
C TYR A 466 2.82 50.26 14.81
N GLN A 467 2.31 51.34 14.22
CA GLN A 467 3.14 52.30 13.48
C GLN A 467 4.18 52.97 14.38
N ALA A 468 3.80 53.44 15.57
CA ALA A 468 4.72 54.05 16.54
C ALA A 468 5.81 53.06 17.02
N LEU A 469 5.45 51.79 17.27
CA LEU A 469 6.41 50.75 17.67
C LEU A 469 7.38 50.36 16.55
N THR A 470 6.95 50.41 15.28
CA THR A 470 7.79 50.04 14.13
C THR A 470 8.63 51.20 13.58
N HIS A 471 8.19 52.45 13.76
CA HIS A 471 8.86 53.67 13.27
C HIS A 471 9.50 54.46 14.42
N GLN A 472 10.24 53.76 15.28
CA GLN A 472 10.98 54.38 16.38
C GLN A 472 12.22 55.14 15.87
N PRO A 473 12.60 56.26 16.49
CA PRO A 473 13.84 56.95 16.17
C PRO A 473 15.05 56.06 16.48
N ASP A 474 15.95 55.95 15.51
CA ASP A 474 17.19 55.21 15.66
C ASP A 474 18.27 56.10 16.28
N PRO A 475 18.79 55.79 17.49
CA PRO A 475 19.86 56.59 18.09
C PRO A 475 21.13 56.62 17.23
N GLU A 476 21.42 55.56 16.47
CA GLU A 476 22.62 55.47 15.63
C GLU A 476 22.47 56.30 14.35
N GLN A 477 21.33 56.21 13.67
CA GLN A 477 21.07 57.05 12.47
C GLN A 477 20.98 58.54 12.85
N ILE A 478 20.44 58.87 14.03
CA ILE A 478 20.43 60.25 14.55
C ILE A 478 21.86 60.75 14.83
N ALA A 479 22.73 59.90 15.39
CA ALA A 479 24.12 60.24 15.64
C ALA A 479 24.88 60.51 14.33
N ILE A 480 24.72 59.62 13.34
CA ILE A 480 25.30 59.76 11.99
C ILE A 480 24.78 61.04 11.31
N GLY A 481 23.45 61.22 11.23
CA GLY A 481 22.84 62.37 10.56
C GLY A 481 23.12 63.72 11.22
N ARG A 482 23.60 63.75 12.47
CA ARG A 482 24.03 64.96 13.18
C ARG A 482 25.55 65.11 13.27
N GLY A 483 26.33 64.12 12.83
CA GLY A 483 27.79 64.07 13.01
C GLY A 483 28.23 64.12 14.48
N LYS A 484 27.38 63.67 15.42
CA LYS A 484 27.62 63.81 16.88
C LYS A 484 27.28 62.51 17.61
N LYS A 485 28.18 62.06 18.48
CA LYS A 485 28.01 60.85 19.29
C LYS A 485 26.82 61.00 20.24
N LEU A 486 25.80 60.15 20.08
CA LEU A 486 24.66 60.05 20.99
C LEU A 486 24.98 59.03 22.09
N VAL A 487 25.55 59.48 23.21
CA VAL A 487 25.97 58.60 24.30
C VAL A 487 24.80 58.24 25.21
N ASP A 488 24.58 56.95 25.42
CA ASP A 488 23.74 56.43 26.50
C ASP A 488 24.48 56.54 27.84
N VAL A 489 24.05 57.51 28.66
CA VAL A 489 24.62 57.80 29.98
C VAL A 489 24.47 56.61 30.94
N ARG A 490 23.37 55.84 30.84
CA ARG A 490 23.10 54.74 31.77
C ARG A 490 24.04 53.56 31.49
N LYS A 491 24.21 53.20 30.22
CA LYS A 491 25.17 52.15 29.82
C LYS A 491 26.60 52.49 30.20
N VAL A 492 27.01 53.76 30.11
CA VAL A 492 28.34 54.20 30.55
C VAL A 492 28.48 54.11 32.08
N TYR A 493 27.49 54.57 32.83
CA TYR A 493 27.52 54.56 34.30
C TYR A 493 27.65 53.15 34.90
N TYR A 494 26.93 52.16 34.35
CA TYR A 494 26.99 50.77 34.82
C TYR A 494 28.05 49.92 34.12
N GLY A 495 28.86 50.48 33.22
CA GLY A 495 29.88 49.73 32.46
C GLY A 495 29.30 48.69 31.48
N GLY A 496 27.99 48.72 31.21
CA GLY A 496 27.29 47.68 30.46
C GLY A 496 25.79 47.99 30.30
N ALA A 497 25.13 47.24 29.42
CA ALA A 497 23.67 47.32 29.29
C ALA A 497 23.01 46.45 30.37
N VAL A 498 22.23 47.07 31.25
CA VAL A 498 21.44 46.37 32.28
C VAL A 498 20.05 46.12 31.73
N TYR A 499 19.78 44.86 31.40
CA TYR A 499 18.52 44.36 30.82
C TYR A 499 17.42 44.19 31.87
#